data_AF-A0A3B0VF39-F1
#
_entry.id   AF-A0A3B0VF39-F1
#
_cell.length_a   1.000
_cell.length_b   1.000
_cell.length_c   1.000
_cell.angle_alpha   90.00
_cell.angle_beta   90.00
_cell.angle_gamma   90.00
#
_symmetry.space_group_name_H-M   'P 1'
#
loop_
_entity.id
_entity.type
_entity.pdbx_description
1 polymer ?
#
loop_
_entity_poly.entity_id
_entity_poly.type
_entity_poly.pdbx_seq_one_letter_code
_entity_poly.pdbx_strand_id
1 'polypeptide(L)'
;MQSEYREDSWENESFDWLHLLGRNLPIVLFLLLAFAGMGLVYWYFSPPEATAEIIANSSYTLSAPIYKPIPAKPVAQRLPQSPGSIRIGLIAGHKGSDSGAVCADGLTETEVNLNIAEKVAGALLAQGIHADILDEFDPQLSSYGGTAVVSIHADSCVYINETATGYKVAASSYTDSTQLQNCVES
;
A
#
# COMPACT_ATOMS: atom_id res chain seq x y z
N MET A 1 9.99 30.98 70.87
CA MET A 1 9.47 30.97 69.49
C MET A 1 10.04 32.19 68.78
N GLN A 2 11.15 32.00 68.06
CA GLN A 2 11.73 32.95 67.12
C GLN A 2 11.90 32.17 65.83
N SER A 3 11.24 32.62 64.77
CA SER A 3 11.30 32.02 63.44
C SER A 3 12.56 32.52 62.74
N GLU A 4 13.47 31.59 62.43
CA GLU A 4 14.62 31.87 61.60
C GLU A 4 14.17 31.78 60.13
N TYR A 5 14.09 32.93 59.47
CA TYR A 5 13.81 33.04 58.03
C TYR A 5 15.08 32.64 57.28
N ARG A 6 15.03 31.55 56.51
CA ARG A 6 16.06 31.18 55.55
C ARG A 6 15.69 31.79 54.20
N GLU A 7 16.46 32.80 53.78
CA GLU A 7 16.37 33.37 52.44
C GLU A 7 17.02 32.40 51.45
N ASP A 8 16.19 31.71 50.65
CA ASP A 8 16.68 30.99 49.47
C ASP A 8 16.77 31.99 48.31
N SER A 9 18.00 32.39 47.99
CA SER A 9 18.35 33.18 46.83
C SER A 9 18.20 32.33 45.56
N TRP A 10 17.16 32.60 44.78
CA TRP A 10 17.00 32.08 43.42
C TRP A 10 18.01 32.77 42.50
N GLU A 11 19.24 32.28 42.49
CA GLU A 11 20.20 32.61 41.44
C GLU A 11 19.74 31.94 40.14
N ASN A 12 19.41 32.77 39.16
CA ASN A 12 19.13 32.35 37.80
C ASN A 12 20.41 31.73 37.21
N GLU A 13 20.48 30.39 37.17
CA GLU A 13 21.40 29.67 36.28
C GLU A 13 21.07 30.09 34.84
N SER A 14 21.77 31.11 34.35
CA SER A 14 21.75 31.50 32.94
C SER A 14 22.29 30.33 32.14
N PHE A 15 21.41 29.51 31.58
CA PHE A 15 21.75 28.39 30.71
C PHE A 15 22.69 28.91 29.62
N ASP A 16 23.94 28.47 29.65
CA ASP A 16 25.04 29.04 28.85
C ASP A 16 24.95 28.56 27.39
N TRP A 17 23.94 29.07 26.67
CA TRP A 17 23.62 28.74 25.29
C TRP A 17 24.82 28.94 24.35
N LEU A 18 25.67 29.93 24.65
CA LEU A 18 26.83 30.27 23.82
C LEU A 18 27.89 29.18 23.86
N HIS A 19 28.09 28.55 25.02
CA HIS A 19 29.04 27.44 25.15
C HIS A 19 28.52 26.14 24.50
N LEU A 20 27.20 25.89 24.59
CA LEU A 20 26.56 24.72 24.01
C LEU A 20 26.44 24.81 22.47
N LEU A 21 26.17 26.00 21.92
CA LEU A 21 26.21 26.26 20.47
C LEU A 21 27.63 26.19 19.91
N GLY A 22 28.63 26.71 20.63
CA GLY A 22 30.02 26.71 20.17
C GLY A 22 30.62 25.31 20.09
N ARG A 23 30.35 24.45 21.08
CA ARG A 23 30.92 23.09 21.14
C ARG A 23 30.27 22.11 20.16
N ASN A 24 29.01 22.34 19.79
CA ASN A 24 28.22 21.46 18.92
C ASN A 24 27.88 22.10 17.57
N LEU A 25 28.64 23.11 17.15
CA LEU A 25 28.48 23.83 15.88
C LEU A 25 28.18 22.92 14.66
N PRO A 26 28.90 21.80 14.42
CA PRO A 26 28.60 20.94 13.27
C PRO A 26 27.22 20.27 13.36
N ILE A 27 26.77 19.90 14.55
CA ILE A 27 25.46 19.27 14.77
C ILE A 27 24.34 20.30 14.54
N VAL A 28 24.51 21.51 15.05
CA VAL A 28 23.54 22.60 14.84
C VAL A 28 23.42 22.94 13.35
N LEU A 29 24.55 23.03 12.64
CA LEU A 29 24.57 23.30 11.20
C LEU A 29 23.89 22.17 10.41
N PHE A 30 24.14 20.91 10.76
CA PHE A 30 23.48 19.76 10.14
C PHE A 30 21.96 19.80 10.33
N LEU A 31 21.49 20.07 11.55
CA LEU A 31 20.05 20.14 11.86
C LEU A 31 19.36 21.29 11.11
N LEU A 32 20.01 22.45 11.01
CA LEU A 32 19.48 23.58 10.23
C LEU A 32 19.40 23.26 8.74
N LEU A 33 20.42 22.62 8.17
CA LEU A 33 20.40 22.18 6.77
C LEU A 33 19.31 21.13 6.52
N ALA A 34 19.14 20.17 7.42
CA ALA A 34 18.09 19.15 7.32
C ALA A 34 16.69 19.77 7.38
N PHE A 35 16.46 20.71 8.30
CA PHE A 35 15.17 21.41 8.43
C PHE A 35 14.85 22.26 7.20
N ALA A 36 15.84 23.02 6.70
CA ALA A 36 15.68 23.81 5.48
C ALA A 36 15.42 22.94 4.25
N GLY A 37 16.14 21.82 4.11
CA GLY A 37 15.92 20.84 3.04
C GLY A 37 14.51 20.25 3.08
N MET A 38 14.03 19.83 4.25
CA MET A 38 12.67 19.33 4.43
C MET A 38 11.62 20.38 4.07
N GLY A 39 11.82 21.65 4.48
CA GLY A 39 10.92 22.76 4.15
C GLY A 39 10.84 23.06 2.65
N LEU A 40 11.97 22.98 1.94
CA LEU A 40 12.01 23.17 0.48
C LEU A 40 11.26 22.06 -0.27
N VAL A 41 11.45 20.81 0.15
CA VAL A 41 10.69 19.67 -0.41
C VAL A 41 9.19 19.87 -0.15
N TYR A 42 8.81 20.23 1.07
CA TYR A 42 7.41 20.48 1.42
C TYR A 42 6.81 21.59 0.56
N TRP A 43 7.51 22.71 0.38
CA TRP A 43 7.03 23.82 -0.46
C TRP A 43 6.93 23.44 -1.94
N TYR A 44 7.87 22.64 -2.45
CA TYR A 44 7.86 22.20 -3.86
C TYR A 44 6.71 21.23 -4.16
N PHE A 45 6.39 20.33 -3.23
CA PHE A 45 5.35 19.31 -3.43
C PHE A 45 3.98 19.66 -2.83
N SER A 46 3.86 20.73 -2.03
CA SER A 46 2.57 21.15 -1.47
C SER A 46 1.83 22.07 -2.45
N PRO A 47 0.65 21.68 -2.96
CA PRO A 47 -0.17 22.58 -3.74
C PRO A 47 -0.64 23.76 -2.87
N PRO A 48 -0.72 24.99 -3.40
CA PRO A 48 -1.41 26.07 -2.69
C PRO A 48 -2.85 25.62 -2.45
N GLU A 49 -3.31 25.73 -1.19
CA GLU A 49 -4.69 25.46 -0.83
C GLU A 49 -5.61 26.20 -1.80
N ALA A 50 -6.39 25.43 -2.57
CA ALA A 50 -7.40 25.99 -3.44
C ALA A 50 -8.47 26.62 -2.56
N THR A 51 -8.34 27.92 -2.30
CA THR A 51 -9.40 28.71 -1.68
C THR A 51 -10.60 28.64 -2.61
N ALA A 52 -11.60 27.87 -2.23
CA ALA A 52 -12.90 27.88 -2.89
C ALA A 52 -13.53 29.27 -2.67
N GLU A 53 -13.31 30.16 -3.64
CA GLU A 53 -13.97 31.45 -3.69
C GLU A 53 -15.44 31.21 -4.04
N ILE A 54 -16.30 31.22 -3.03
CA ILE A 54 -17.75 31.23 -3.25
C ILE A 54 -18.12 32.62 -3.74
N ILE A 55 -18.28 32.77 -5.06
CA ILE A 55 -18.85 33.97 -5.67
C ILE A 55 -20.33 34.06 -5.27
N ALA A 56 -20.60 34.82 -4.21
CA ALA A 56 -21.93 35.30 -3.87
C ALA A 56 -22.24 36.54 -4.72
N ASN A 57 -22.85 36.37 -5.89
CA ASN A 57 -23.49 37.50 -6.56
C ASN A 57 -24.70 37.04 -7.39
N SER A 58 -25.90 37.32 -6.91
CA SER A 58 -27.11 37.36 -7.75
C SER A 58 -28.24 38.10 -7.04
N SER A 59 -28.19 39.43 -7.09
CA SER A 59 -29.40 40.26 -7.00
C SER A 59 -30.06 40.26 -8.38
N TYR A 60 -30.94 39.30 -8.65
CA TYR A 60 -31.78 39.33 -9.86
C TYR A 60 -33.22 38.89 -9.55
N THR A 61 -34.11 39.81 -9.87
CA THR A 61 -35.58 39.76 -9.90
C THR A 61 -36.21 38.39 -10.15
N LEU A 62 -37.14 38.02 -9.26
CA LEU A 62 -38.01 36.84 -9.40
C LEU A 62 -39.07 37.06 -10.48
N SER A 63 -38.77 36.65 -11.71
CA SER A 63 -39.79 36.24 -12.66
C SER A 63 -39.20 35.18 -13.58
N ALA A 64 -39.44 33.92 -13.23
CA ALA A 64 -39.18 32.79 -14.10
C ALA A 64 -40.49 32.39 -14.80
N PRO A 65 -40.50 32.20 -16.12
CA PRO A 65 -41.62 31.55 -16.80
C PRO A 65 -41.80 30.13 -16.27
N ILE A 66 -43.06 29.77 -15.97
CA ILE A 66 -43.46 28.42 -15.58
C ILE A 66 -43.30 27.55 -16.84
N TYR A 67 -42.43 26.55 -16.75
CA TYR A 67 -41.99 25.61 -17.79
C TYR A 67 -40.78 26.04 -18.64
N LYS A 68 -39.62 25.52 -18.21
CA LYS A 68 -38.42 25.36 -19.03
C LYS A 68 -38.57 24.05 -19.81
N PRO A 69 -38.60 24.03 -21.16
CA PRO A 69 -38.52 22.77 -21.90
C PRO A 69 -37.15 22.16 -21.63
N ILE A 70 -37.13 21.04 -20.90
CA ILE A 70 -35.91 20.31 -20.58
C ILE A 70 -35.60 19.44 -21.81
N PRO A 71 -34.46 19.63 -22.50
CA PRO A 71 -34.05 18.68 -23.52
C PRO A 71 -33.87 17.31 -22.85
N ALA A 72 -34.46 16.27 -23.42
CA ALA A 72 -34.31 14.92 -22.90
C ALA A 72 -32.81 14.59 -22.80
N LYS A 73 -32.29 14.58 -21.58
CA LYS A 73 -30.93 14.12 -21.31
C LYS A 73 -30.93 12.65 -21.73
N PRO A 74 -30.11 12.20 -22.70
CA PRO A 74 -30.06 10.80 -23.03
C PRO A 74 -29.71 10.06 -21.76
N VAL A 75 -30.64 9.24 -21.28
CA VAL A 75 -30.37 8.29 -20.21
C VAL A 75 -29.45 7.28 -20.88
N ALA A 76 -28.14 7.51 -20.77
CA ALA A 76 -27.17 6.46 -20.97
C ALA A 76 -27.47 5.46 -19.86
N GLN A 77 -28.34 4.51 -20.16
CA GLN A 77 -28.59 3.37 -19.30
C GLN A 77 -27.29 2.59 -19.28
N ARG A 78 -26.41 2.96 -18.34
CA ARG A 78 -25.28 2.16 -17.95
C ARG A 78 -25.90 0.97 -17.21
N LEU A 79 -26.37 -0.01 -17.98
CA LEU A 79 -26.59 -1.34 -17.43
C LEU A 79 -25.31 -1.64 -16.65
N PRO A 80 -25.37 -2.03 -15.36
CA PRO A 80 -24.21 -2.61 -14.73
C PRO A 80 -23.80 -3.74 -15.66
N GLN A 81 -22.70 -3.57 -16.40
CA GLN A 81 -22.11 -4.69 -17.12
C GLN A 81 -21.96 -5.76 -16.04
N SER A 82 -22.58 -6.92 -16.26
CA SER A 82 -22.33 -8.09 -15.43
C SER A 82 -20.83 -8.11 -15.17
N PRO A 83 -20.38 -8.26 -13.90
CA PRO A 83 -18.97 -8.50 -13.64
C PRO A 83 -18.52 -9.55 -14.66
N GLY A 84 -17.48 -9.23 -15.44
CA GLY A 84 -16.99 -10.14 -16.47
C GLY A 84 -16.69 -11.51 -15.85
N SER A 85 -16.49 -12.53 -16.69
CA SER A 85 -16.07 -13.84 -16.20
C SER A 85 -14.87 -13.70 -15.25
N ILE A 86 -14.98 -14.24 -14.03
CA ILE A 86 -13.88 -14.25 -13.07
C ILE A 86 -12.74 -15.06 -13.68
N ARG A 87 -11.57 -14.44 -13.76
CA ARG A 87 -10.36 -15.05 -14.32
C ARG A 87 -9.21 -14.87 -13.33
N ILE A 88 -8.60 -15.96 -12.91
CA ILE A 88 -7.55 -15.95 -11.88
C ILE A 88 -6.24 -16.44 -12.50
N GLY A 89 -5.15 -15.69 -12.34
CA GLY A 89 -3.81 -16.17 -12.67
C GLY A 89 -3.19 -16.87 -11.46
N LEU A 90 -2.65 -18.07 -11.63
CA LEU A 90 -1.92 -18.80 -10.60
C LEU A 90 -0.47 -18.95 -11.06
N ILE A 91 0.45 -18.23 -10.45
CA ILE A 91 1.87 -18.37 -10.72
C ILE A 91 2.38 -19.56 -9.91
N ALA A 92 2.87 -20.59 -10.61
CA ALA A 92 3.57 -21.70 -9.97
C ALA A 92 5.01 -21.26 -9.74
N GLY A 93 5.33 -20.91 -8.48
CA GLY A 93 6.62 -20.32 -8.14
C GLY A 93 7.80 -21.16 -8.62
N HIS A 94 8.85 -20.52 -9.11
CA HIS A 94 10.06 -21.12 -9.71
C HIS A 94 9.86 -21.86 -11.04
N LYS A 95 8.63 -22.21 -11.44
CA LYS A 95 8.37 -22.94 -12.68
C LYS A 95 8.89 -22.16 -13.89
N GLY A 96 9.64 -22.86 -14.75
CA GLY A 96 10.27 -22.26 -15.93
C GLY A 96 11.51 -21.39 -15.64
N SER A 97 11.90 -21.23 -14.37
CA SER A 97 13.08 -20.47 -13.94
C SER A 97 14.13 -21.38 -13.31
N ASP A 98 13.82 -22.00 -12.18
CA ASP A 98 14.75 -22.77 -11.36
C ASP A 98 14.01 -23.80 -10.49
N SER A 99 14.73 -24.54 -9.63
CA SER A 99 14.14 -25.56 -8.77
C SER A 99 13.45 -25.00 -7.52
N GLY A 100 13.75 -23.75 -7.15
CA GLY A 100 13.58 -23.25 -5.78
C GLY A 100 14.36 -24.08 -4.78
N ALA A 101 13.87 -24.16 -3.53
CA ALA A 101 14.46 -25.01 -2.52
C ALA A 101 14.43 -26.50 -2.91
N VAL A 102 15.45 -27.26 -2.50
CA VAL A 102 15.52 -28.71 -2.72
C VAL A 102 15.63 -29.40 -1.36
N CYS A 103 14.67 -30.26 -1.05
CA CYS A 103 14.62 -31.00 0.20
C CYS A 103 15.63 -32.18 0.20
N ALA A 104 15.85 -32.80 1.37
CA ALA A 104 16.80 -33.91 1.54
C ALA A 104 16.45 -35.18 0.75
N ASP A 105 15.18 -35.36 0.40
CA ASP A 105 14.65 -36.45 -0.42
C ASP A 105 14.64 -36.12 -1.93
N GLY A 106 15.08 -34.91 -2.30
CA GLY A 106 15.11 -34.44 -3.68
C GLY A 106 13.82 -33.77 -4.15
N LEU A 107 12.78 -33.67 -3.31
CA LEU A 107 11.58 -32.90 -3.63
C LEU A 107 11.95 -31.43 -3.80
N THR A 108 11.54 -30.84 -4.92
CA THR A 108 11.83 -29.44 -5.24
C THR A 108 10.62 -28.54 -4.95
N GLU A 109 10.89 -27.29 -4.60
CA GLU A 109 9.87 -26.27 -4.38
C GLU A 109 9.03 -26.05 -5.63
N THR A 110 9.64 -26.06 -6.83
CA THR A 110 8.93 -25.93 -8.10
C THR A 110 7.90 -27.05 -8.33
N GLU A 111 8.21 -28.30 -7.93
CA GLU A 111 7.27 -29.43 -8.01
C GLU A 111 6.09 -29.25 -7.04
N VAL A 112 6.37 -28.81 -5.82
CA VAL A 112 5.34 -28.55 -4.81
C VAL A 112 4.42 -27.41 -5.26
N ASN A 113 4.99 -26.30 -5.72
CA ASN A 113 4.25 -25.13 -6.17
C ASN A 113 3.34 -25.44 -7.35
N LEU A 114 3.85 -26.16 -8.36
CA LEU A 114 3.05 -26.59 -9.50
C LEU A 114 1.91 -27.53 -9.06
N ASN A 115 2.19 -28.50 -8.18
CA ASN A 115 1.16 -29.41 -7.70
C ASN A 115 0.04 -28.68 -6.93
N ILE A 116 0.39 -27.68 -6.12
CA ILE A 116 -0.58 -26.84 -5.42
C ILE A 116 -1.37 -25.99 -6.42
N ALA A 117 -0.71 -25.35 -7.39
CA ALA A 117 -1.36 -24.55 -8.42
C ALA A 117 -2.38 -25.36 -9.22
N GLU A 118 -2.05 -26.59 -9.61
CA GLU A 118 -2.96 -27.51 -10.31
C GLU A 118 -4.18 -27.88 -9.45
N LYS A 119 -3.96 -28.16 -8.16
CA LYS A 119 -5.05 -28.46 -7.22
C LYS A 119 -5.98 -27.26 -7.03
N VAL A 120 -5.43 -26.06 -6.89
CA VAL A 120 -6.20 -24.82 -6.76
C VAL A 120 -6.97 -24.54 -8.04
N ALA A 121 -6.34 -24.70 -9.21
CA ALA A 121 -7.02 -24.55 -10.50
C ALA A 121 -8.19 -25.54 -10.65
N GLY A 122 -7.99 -26.80 -10.27
CA GLY A 122 -9.06 -27.81 -10.27
C GLY A 122 -10.21 -27.45 -9.32
N ALA A 123 -9.90 -26.95 -8.12
CA ALA A 123 -10.90 -26.52 -7.15
C ALA A 123 -11.70 -25.29 -7.63
N LEU A 124 -11.05 -24.32 -8.28
CA LEU A 124 -11.70 -23.17 -8.89
C LEU A 124 -12.57 -23.57 -10.09
N LEU A 125 -12.07 -24.48 -10.93
CA LEU A 125 -12.82 -25.00 -12.07
C LEU A 125 -14.10 -25.72 -11.63
N ALA A 126 -14.06 -26.48 -10.52
CA ALA A 126 -15.23 -27.12 -9.94
C ALA A 126 -16.31 -26.11 -9.49
N GLN A 127 -15.94 -24.84 -9.29
CA GLN A 127 -16.84 -23.73 -8.97
C GLN A 127 -17.22 -22.90 -10.22
N GLY A 128 -16.79 -23.32 -11.42
CA GLY A 128 -17.02 -22.58 -12.66
C GLY A 128 -16.10 -21.36 -12.85
N ILE A 129 -15.00 -21.27 -12.09
CA ILE A 129 -14.00 -20.21 -12.21
C ILE A 129 -12.81 -20.72 -13.01
N HIS A 130 -12.46 -20.02 -14.08
CA HIS A 130 -11.28 -20.36 -14.88
C HIS A 130 -10.02 -19.79 -14.22
N ALA A 131 -9.01 -20.64 -14.08
CA ALA A 131 -7.69 -20.26 -13.59
C ALA A 131 -6.62 -20.66 -14.61
N ASP A 132 -5.76 -19.70 -14.94
CA ASP A 132 -4.60 -19.93 -15.80
C ASP A 132 -3.37 -20.19 -14.92
N ILE A 133 -2.70 -21.32 -15.14
CA ILE A 133 -1.42 -21.60 -14.47
C ILE A 133 -0.30 -21.00 -15.30
N LEU A 134 0.50 -20.14 -14.68
CA LEU A 134 1.55 -19.34 -15.28
C LEU A 134 2.92 -19.73 -14.69
N ASP A 135 3.97 -19.60 -15.50
CA ASP A 135 5.36 -19.68 -15.04
C ASP A 135 5.73 -18.47 -14.15
N GLU A 136 6.76 -18.59 -13.32
CA GLU A 136 7.26 -17.53 -12.40
C GLU A 136 7.42 -16.18 -13.13
N PHE A 137 7.98 -16.24 -14.33
CA PHE A 137 8.23 -15.09 -15.19
C PHE A 137 7.51 -15.23 -16.52
N ASP A 138 6.28 -15.74 -16.51
CA ASP A 138 5.50 -15.91 -17.72
C ASP A 138 5.39 -14.57 -18.49
N PRO A 139 5.75 -14.54 -19.79
CA PRO A 139 5.68 -13.32 -20.60
C PRO A 139 4.29 -12.64 -20.58
N GLN A 140 3.23 -13.43 -20.37
CA GLN A 140 1.86 -12.94 -20.33
C GLN A 140 1.58 -12.08 -19.10
N LEU A 141 2.33 -12.20 -18.00
CA LEU A 141 2.11 -11.44 -16.75
C LEU A 141 2.06 -9.94 -16.99
N SER A 142 2.91 -9.43 -17.89
CA SER A 142 2.96 -8.00 -18.26
C SER A 142 1.64 -7.44 -18.82
N SER A 143 0.81 -8.31 -19.39
CA SER A 143 -0.47 -7.96 -20.02
C SER A 143 -1.63 -8.77 -19.47
N TYR A 144 -1.43 -9.46 -18.36
CA TYR A 144 -2.40 -10.40 -17.82
C TYR A 144 -3.61 -9.63 -17.27
N GLY A 145 -4.73 -9.73 -17.97
CA GLY A 145 -6.02 -9.22 -17.53
C GLY A 145 -6.82 -10.30 -16.81
N GLY A 146 -7.01 -10.14 -15.51
CA GLY A 146 -7.80 -11.02 -14.66
C GLY A 146 -8.34 -10.32 -13.41
N THR A 147 -9.17 -11.03 -12.66
CA THR A 147 -9.72 -10.58 -11.37
C THR A 147 -8.65 -10.59 -10.28
N ALA A 148 -7.75 -11.57 -10.30
CA ALA A 148 -6.65 -11.71 -9.37
C ALA A 148 -5.48 -12.46 -10.00
N VAL A 149 -4.28 -12.24 -9.46
CA VAL A 149 -3.09 -13.04 -9.71
C VAL A 149 -2.54 -13.45 -8.35
N VAL A 150 -2.27 -14.74 -8.16
CA VAL A 150 -1.75 -15.31 -6.92
C VAL A 150 -0.46 -16.07 -7.25
N SER A 151 0.64 -15.71 -6.59
CA SER A 151 1.87 -16.51 -6.64
C SER A 151 1.93 -17.49 -5.48
N ILE A 152 2.30 -18.73 -5.79
CA ILE A 152 2.37 -19.84 -4.84
C ILE A 152 3.83 -20.25 -4.68
N HIS A 153 4.34 -20.14 -3.45
CA HIS A 153 5.67 -20.60 -3.05
C HIS A 153 5.58 -21.42 -1.76
N ALA A 154 6.42 -22.44 -1.65
CA ALA A 154 6.55 -23.29 -0.47
C ALA A 154 7.81 -22.96 0.35
N ASP A 155 8.62 -21.99 -0.10
CA ASP A 155 9.90 -21.59 0.48
C ASP A 155 10.82 -22.81 0.69
N SER A 156 11.27 -23.04 1.93
CA SER A 156 12.33 -23.96 2.27
C SER A 156 11.86 -25.09 3.17
N CYS A 157 12.39 -26.28 2.92
CA CYS A 157 12.22 -27.46 3.78
C CYS A 157 13.26 -27.55 4.89
N VAL A 158 14.18 -26.58 4.99
CA VAL A 158 15.21 -26.56 6.04
C VAL A 158 14.59 -26.07 7.34
N TYR A 159 14.77 -26.85 8.40
CA TYR A 159 14.38 -26.42 9.75
C TYR A 159 15.23 -25.25 10.21
N ILE A 160 14.60 -24.10 10.47
CA ILE A 160 15.26 -22.90 11.03
C ILE A 160 14.96 -22.79 12.52
N ASN A 161 13.67 -22.82 12.90
CA ASN A 161 13.17 -22.82 14.28
C ASN A 161 11.64 -23.13 14.27
N GLU A 162 11.04 -23.23 15.46
CA GLU A 162 9.60 -23.51 15.63
C GLU A 162 8.68 -22.42 15.04
N THR A 163 9.17 -21.19 14.86
CA THR A 163 8.39 -20.07 14.29
C THR A 163 8.46 -19.99 12.76
N ALA A 164 9.37 -20.74 12.13
CA ALA A 164 9.55 -20.78 10.68
C ALA A 164 8.70 -21.90 10.04
N THR A 165 7.47 -22.07 10.50
CA THR A 165 6.50 -23.06 10.00
C THR A 165 5.13 -22.40 9.77
N GLY A 166 4.27 -23.02 8.97
CA GLY A 166 2.93 -22.50 8.67
C GLY A 166 2.84 -21.89 7.27
N TYR A 167 2.00 -20.86 7.11
CA TYR A 167 1.82 -20.13 5.86
C TYR A 167 2.08 -18.64 6.06
N LYS A 168 2.42 -17.96 4.96
CA LYS A 168 2.56 -16.51 4.90
C LYS A 168 1.81 -15.99 3.69
N VAL A 169 1.27 -14.77 3.80
CA VAL A 169 0.65 -14.05 2.69
C VAL A 169 1.38 -12.73 2.53
N ALA A 170 1.63 -12.34 1.29
CA ALA A 170 2.28 -11.07 0.98
C ALA A 170 1.52 -10.36 -0.15
N ALA A 171 1.31 -9.06 0.01
CA ALA A 171 0.76 -8.23 -1.06
C ALA A 171 1.79 -8.00 -2.17
N SER A 172 1.30 -7.89 -3.40
CA SER A 172 2.11 -7.40 -4.53
C SER A 172 2.42 -5.92 -4.36
N SER A 173 3.62 -5.51 -4.75
CA SER A 173 3.99 -4.09 -4.89
C SER A 173 3.48 -3.47 -6.20
N TYR A 174 2.99 -4.27 -7.14
CA TYR A 174 2.54 -3.83 -8.46
C TYR A 174 1.03 -3.57 -8.54
N THR A 175 0.23 -4.21 -7.68
CA THR A 175 -1.23 -4.16 -7.70
C THR A 175 -1.77 -3.97 -6.29
N ASP A 176 -2.90 -3.26 -6.15
CA ASP A 176 -3.60 -3.22 -4.86
C ASP A 176 -4.15 -4.62 -4.53
N SER A 177 -3.47 -5.27 -3.59
CA SER A 177 -3.73 -6.65 -3.20
C SER A 177 -4.37 -6.73 -1.81
N THR A 178 -4.65 -5.59 -1.19
CA THR A 178 -5.07 -5.47 0.22
C THR A 178 -6.35 -6.25 0.49
N GLN A 179 -7.32 -6.14 -0.41
CA GLN A 179 -8.60 -6.82 -0.27
C GLN A 179 -8.43 -8.34 -0.27
N LEU A 180 -7.66 -8.88 -1.22
CA LEU A 180 -7.44 -10.31 -1.34
C LEU A 180 -6.61 -10.84 -0.16
N GLN A 181 -5.55 -10.13 0.23
CA GLN A 181 -4.73 -10.49 1.38
C GLN A 181 -5.58 -10.63 2.65
N ASN A 182 -6.40 -9.62 2.96
CA ASN A 182 -7.26 -9.63 4.13
C ASN A 182 -8.26 -10.80 4.10
N CYS A 183 -8.77 -11.17 2.92
CA CYS A 183 -9.67 -12.31 2.78
C CYS A 183 -9.00 -13.67 2.96
N VAL A 184 -7.70 -13.79 2.69
CA VAL A 184 -6.95 -15.04 2.88
C VAL A 184 -6.47 -15.18 4.33
N GLU A 185 -6.22 -14.06 5.01
CA GLU A 185 -5.79 -14.03 6.40
C GLU A 185 -6.95 -14.13 7.41
N SER A 186 -8.20 -13.90 7.00
CA SER A 186 -9.41 -13.95 7.84
C SER A 186 -9.97 -15.35 8.03
#